data_AF-A0A363RLM1-F1
#
_entry.id   AF-A0A363RLM1-F1
#
_cell.length_a   1.000
_cell.length_b   1.000
_cell.length_c   1.000
_cell.angle_alpha   90.00
_cell.angle_beta   90.00
_cell.angle_gamma   90.00
#
_symmetry.space_group_name_H-M   'P 1'
#
loop_
_entity.id
_entity.type
_entity.pdbx_description
1 polymer ?
#
loop_
_entity_poly.entity_id
_entity_poly.type
_entity_poly.pdbx_seq_one_letter_code
_entity_poly.pdbx_strand_id
1 'polypeptide(L)'
;MSIHDRHVPPAPSAFGPPPSRLRGLAAHAALGLIVLGGCTSMPAPVPPAQPLAVGQTVQGQLAPGAQQRWQLDARQVPAGSVVRAEVDGSGVQLDLQDAAGRHLRRLLRSDGVGEGVSWQAQAGEQLVLHWNAQPAIAYASGGAGAGQLPAQATAGHYRIEIQRAWPPRADPSVALPNKPLQSPRLQALAGDLERGGTSDAFWQEMAKSGTPLVEPWSEKERLVTFLWRGAQHSVRLFGSPSGNHESLQRLGNSDVWWSSFVMPSDARLSYGMAPDVPNIEGTAIEQRRSILATLQRDPLNPRSWAASDGAAAAVDRYQGRSVLELPDAPAQPWSQPASTPLPGDLQRHWLHSAALGNGRDVWIYRPAGWAQATPEQRALLVLFDAHAYLRQVPTPQITERMQAQGLIPPTAVVLVANASSELRNTELPPNPAFADFMGLQLMPWLAEQGLDVPAVRTVIAGSSYGGLASSYMALRHPERFGNVLSLSGSYWWAPQAEAPNAMARWWAAAPRKDVRFYLDAGLYESARGGQAGILETSRELGDVLRAQGYRVTQREHSTGHDYVHWQGSIACGLVALLNPAALPAQQAVCQGR
;
A
#
# COMPACT_ATOMS: atom_id res chain seq x y z
N MET A 1 -0.62 5.92 1.57
CA MET A 1 -0.79 7.38 1.33
C MET A 1 -1.44 7.62 -0.01
N SER A 2 -2.74 7.91 0.00
CA SER A 2 -3.50 8.09 -1.22
C SER A 2 -3.34 9.53 -1.73
N ILE A 3 -2.68 9.70 -2.88
CA ILE A 3 -2.74 10.93 -3.69
C ILE A 3 -3.93 10.76 -4.66
N HIS A 4 -5.15 10.67 -4.15
CA HIS A 4 -6.35 10.64 -4.97
C HIS A 4 -7.04 11.99 -4.91
N ASP A 5 -6.72 12.83 -5.91
CA ASP A 5 -7.60 13.92 -6.33
C ASP A 5 -7.79 13.86 -7.85
N ARG A 6 -9.01 14.21 -8.25
CA ARG A 6 -9.75 13.83 -9.46
C ARG A 6 -8.95 13.89 -10.78
N HIS A 7 -9.02 12.82 -11.57
CA HIS A 7 -8.83 12.91 -13.02
C HIS A 7 -9.74 11.98 -13.84
N VAL A 8 -10.18 12.53 -14.97
CA VAL A 8 -11.18 12.04 -15.93
C VAL A 8 -10.46 11.46 -17.16
N PRO A 9 -10.84 10.27 -17.66
CA PRO A 9 -10.44 9.82 -19.00
C PRO A 9 -11.57 10.06 -20.04
N PRO A 10 -11.24 10.43 -21.30
CA PRO A 10 -12.20 10.44 -22.40
C PRO A 10 -12.47 9.03 -22.95
N ALA A 11 -13.67 8.84 -23.52
CA ALA A 11 -14.18 7.56 -24.01
C ALA A 11 -13.43 7.02 -25.24
N PRO A 12 -13.21 5.69 -25.36
CA PRO A 12 -12.62 5.09 -26.55
C PRO A 12 -13.67 4.82 -27.65
N SER A 13 -13.27 5.15 -28.89
CA SER A 13 -13.98 4.88 -30.14
C SER A 13 -13.83 3.41 -30.59
N ALA A 14 -14.83 2.94 -31.35
CA ALA A 14 -15.10 1.56 -31.75
C ALA A 14 -13.96 0.81 -32.48
N PHE A 15 -13.85 -0.49 -32.17
CA PHE A 15 -12.99 -1.48 -32.83
C PHE A 15 -13.68 -2.13 -34.03
N GLY A 16 -12.93 -2.33 -35.13
CA GLY A 16 -13.25 -3.22 -36.25
C GLY A 16 -12.69 -4.64 -36.03
N PRO A 17 -13.23 -5.67 -36.74
CA PRO A 17 -12.99 -7.08 -36.42
C PRO A 17 -11.69 -7.64 -37.05
N PRO A 18 -11.13 -8.74 -36.49
CA PRO A 18 -9.88 -9.34 -36.97
C PRO A 18 -10.12 -10.41 -38.06
N PRO A 19 -9.10 -10.73 -38.89
CA PRO A 19 -9.16 -11.88 -39.78
C PRO A 19 -8.64 -13.17 -39.13
N SER A 20 -9.34 -14.25 -39.45
CA SER A 20 -9.08 -15.65 -39.17
C SER A 20 -7.82 -16.21 -39.87
N ARG A 21 -7.05 -17.09 -39.21
CA ARG A 21 -6.32 -18.19 -39.89
C ARG A 21 -6.18 -19.46 -39.03
N LEU A 22 -6.91 -20.48 -39.48
CA LEU A 22 -6.59 -21.90 -39.71
C LEU A 22 -5.61 -22.66 -38.78
N ARG A 23 -6.14 -23.77 -38.27
CA ARG A 23 -5.51 -24.90 -37.61
C ARG A 23 -4.70 -25.77 -38.58
N GLY A 24 -3.60 -26.34 -38.10
CA GLY A 24 -2.94 -27.52 -38.65
C GLY A 24 -2.36 -28.36 -37.51
N LEU A 25 -2.97 -29.52 -37.26
CA LEU A 25 -2.50 -30.58 -36.37
C LEU A 25 -1.62 -31.54 -37.17
N ALA A 26 -0.48 -31.96 -36.61
CA ALA A 26 0.10 -33.28 -36.87
C ALA A 26 1.05 -33.69 -35.73
N ALA A 27 0.97 -34.99 -35.40
CA ALA A 27 1.43 -35.62 -34.19
C ALA A 27 2.92 -36.03 -34.18
N HIS A 28 3.41 -36.30 -32.98
CA HIS A 28 4.74 -36.83 -32.65
C HIS A 28 4.90 -38.31 -32.99
N ALA A 29 6.14 -38.74 -33.29
CA ALA A 29 6.81 -39.87 -32.63
C ALA A 29 8.27 -40.00 -33.13
N ALA A 30 9.25 -39.87 -32.23
CA ALA A 30 10.53 -40.57 -32.33
C ALA A 30 11.24 -40.60 -30.97
N LEU A 31 11.47 -41.81 -30.46
CA LEU A 31 12.34 -42.14 -29.33
C LEU A 31 13.80 -41.75 -29.65
N GLY A 32 14.53 -41.24 -28.66
CA GLY A 32 15.97 -41.00 -28.76
C GLY A 32 16.65 -40.89 -27.39
N LEU A 33 17.56 -41.82 -27.13
CA LEU A 33 18.37 -42.11 -25.95
C LEU A 33 18.80 -40.96 -25.02
N ILE A 34 18.75 -41.28 -23.71
CA ILE A 34 19.41 -40.57 -22.61
C ILE A 34 20.93 -40.81 -22.69
N VAL A 35 21.71 -39.72 -22.75
CA VAL A 35 23.14 -39.71 -22.42
C VAL A 35 23.35 -38.68 -21.31
N LEU A 36 23.69 -39.16 -20.12
CA LEU A 36 24.06 -38.36 -18.95
C LEU A 36 25.47 -37.78 -19.14
N GLY A 37 25.55 -36.64 -19.82
CA GLY A 37 26.73 -35.79 -19.86
C GLY A 37 26.58 -34.64 -18.85
N GLY A 38 27.41 -34.63 -17.80
CA GLY A 38 27.51 -33.52 -16.87
C GLY A 38 28.10 -32.28 -17.55
N CYS A 39 27.25 -31.50 -18.19
CA CYS A 39 27.59 -30.15 -18.63
C CYS A 39 27.41 -29.19 -17.45
N THR A 40 28.50 -28.65 -16.93
CA THR A 40 28.46 -27.35 -16.26
C THR A 40 27.93 -26.35 -17.28
N SER A 41 26.64 -26.05 -17.22
CA SER A 41 26.01 -25.07 -18.11
C SER A 41 26.71 -23.73 -17.89
N MET A 42 27.39 -23.22 -18.91
CA MET A 42 27.70 -21.80 -18.96
C MET A 42 26.38 -21.04 -18.78
N PRO A 43 26.32 -19.99 -17.95
CA PRO A 43 25.11 -19.20 -17.82
C PRO A 43 24.71 -18.73 -19.22
N ALA A 44 23.44 -18.96 -19.58
CA ALA A 44 22.91 -18.55 -20.86
C ALA A 44 23.24 -17.05 -21.09
N PRO A 45 23.61 -16.65 -22.32
CA PRO A 45 23.91 -15.25 -22.61
C PRO A 45 22.71 -14.39 -22.20
N VAL A 46 22.99 -13.38 -21.38
CA VAL A 46 21.99 -12.44 -20.91
C VAL A 46 21.36 -11.75 -22.14
N PRO A 47 20.04 -11.78 -22.31
CA PRO A 47 19.40 -11.17 -23.47
C PRO A 47 19.65 -9.66 -23.50
N PRO A 48 19.90 -9.07 -24.69
CA PRO A 48 20.07 -7.63 -24.83
C PRO A 48 18.79 -6.89 -24.42
N ALA A 49 18.94 -5.67 -23.90
CA ALA A 49 17.81 -4.85 -23.52
C ALA A 49 17.00 -4.42 -24.75
N GLN A 50 15.68 -4.60 -24.70
CA GLN A 50 14.76 -4.17 -25.75
C GLN A 50 14.35 -2.70 -25.54
N PRO A 51 14.14 -1.90 -26.61
CA PRO A 51 13.61 -0.55 -26.45
C PRO A 51 12.17 -0.58 -25.91
N LEU A 52 11.85 0.37 -25.02
CA LEU A 52 10.53 0.59 -24.45
C LEU A 52 10.17 2.08 -24.54
N ALA A 53 9.12 2.40 -25.29
CA ALA A 53 8.66 3.78 -25.51
C ALA A 53 7.61 4.22 -24.48
N VAL A 54 7.44 5.54 -24.32
CA VAL A 54 6.32 6.12 -23.58
C VAL A 54 5.00 5.77 -24.29
N GLY A 55 4.01 5.35 -23.51
CA GLY A 55 2.72 4.84 -23.98
C GLY A 55 2.72 3.35 -24.36
N GLN A 56 3.88 2.69 -24.34
CA GLN A 56 3.97 1.26 -24.64
C GLN A 56 3.69 0.42 -23.39
N THR A 57 2.88 -0.63 -23.56
CA THR A 57 2.67 -1.69 -22.57
C THR A 57 3.40 -2.96 -23.00
N VAL A 58 4.16 -3.56 -22.09
CA VAL A 58 4.70 -4.93 -22.23
C VAL A 58 4.11 -5.81 -21.15
N GLN A 59 3.65 -7.00 -21.50
CA GLN A 59 3.06 -7.94 -20.56
C GLN A 59 3.35 -9.38 -20.98
N GLY A 60 3.40 -10.29 -20.02
CA GLY A 60 3.72 -11.68 -20.30
C GLY A 60 3.88 -12.55 -19.07
N GLN A 61 4.45 -13.73 -19.32
CA GLN A 61 4.87 -14.68 -18.28
C GLN A 61 6.39 -14.82 -18.29
N LEU A 62 6.98 -15.00 -17.12
CA LEU A 62 8.40 -15.19 -16.90
C LEU A 62 8.63 -16.55 -16.23
N ALA A 63 9.32 -17.44 -16.93
CA ALA A 63 9.62 -18.78 -16.44
C ALA A 63 10.56 -18.76 -15.23
N PRO A 64 10.56 -19.81 -14.38
CA PRO A 64 11.48 -19.91 -13.26
C PRO A 64 12.95 -19.69 -13.63
N GLY A 65 13.62 -18.78 -12.92
CA GLY A 65 15.02 -18.41 -13.15
C GLY A 65 15.27 -17.52 -14.38
N ALA A 66 14.24 -17.19 -15.17
CA ALA A 66 14.40 -16.33 -16.34
C ALA A 66 14.50 -14.83 -15.97
N GLN A 67 15.01 -14.05 -16.91
CA GLN A 67 15.18 -12.60 -16.79
C GLN A 67 14.86 -11.91 -18.14
N GLN A 68 14.31 -10.70 -18.07
CA GLN A 68 14.09 -9.82 -19.22
C GLN A 68 14.61 -8.41 -18.95
N ARG A 69 14.93 -7.66 -20.02
CA ARG A 69 15.55 -6.33 -19.94
C ARG A 69 14.94 -5.36 -20.94
N TRP A 70 14.74 -4.12 -20.51
CA TRP A 70 14.33 -3.01 -21.36
C TRP A 70 15.17 -1.76 -21.11
N GLN A 71 15.28 -0.91 -22.13
CA GLN A 71 15.83 0.44 -22.06
C GLN A 71 14.77 1.43 -22.55
N LEU A 72 14.60 2.54 -21.85
CA LEU A 72 13.71 3.59 -22.30
C LEU A 72 14.29 4.28 -23.54
N ASP A 73 13.42 4.69 -24.48
CA ASP A 73 13.86 5.48 -25.63
C ASP A 73 14.40 6.85 -25.17
N ALA A 74 15.72 7.02 -25.25
CA ALA A 74 16.42 8.24 -24.82
C ALA A 74 15.98 9.51 -25.57
N ARG A 75 15.33 9.38 -26.74
CA ARG A 75 14.75 10.53 -27.46
C ARG A 75 13.45 11.02 -26.82
N GLN A 76 12.71 10.14 -26.16
CA GLN A 76 11.47 10.45 -25.45
C GLN A 76 11.70 10.74 -23.96
N VAL A 77 12.73 10.10 -23.39
CA VAL A 77 13.06 10.20 -21.97
C VAL A 77 14.51 10.63 -21.81
N PRO A 78 14.82 11.93 -21.96
CA PRO A 78 16.16 12.43 -21.70
C PRO A 78 16.52 12.28 -20.21
N ALA A 79 17.81 12.18 -19.90
CA ALA A 79 18.31 12.09 -18.53
C ALA A 79 17.82 13.28 -17.68
N GLY A 80 17.42 13.00 -16.43
CA GLY A 80 16.83 13.98 -15.52
C GLY A 80 15.30 14.07 -15.59
N SER A 81 14.67 13.46 -16.60
CA SER A 81 13.20 13.41 -16.70
C SER A 81 12.60 12.63 -15.54
N VAL A 82 11.42 13.04 -15.08
CA VAL A 82 10.60 12.23 -14.17
C VAL A 82 9.78 11.27 -15.00
N VAL A 83 9.97 9.96 -14.79
CA VAL A 83 9.19 8.91 -15.45
C VAL A 83 8.07 8.46 -14.52
N ARG A 84 6.89 8.22 -15.08
CA ARG A 84 5.78 7.52 -14.43
C ARG A 84 5.53 6.23 -15.18
N ALA A 85 5.57 5.11 -14.45
CA ALA A 85 5.17 3.82 -14.96
C ALA A 85 4.12 3.18 -14.06
N GLU A 86 3.27 2.36 -14.65
CA GLU A 86 2.48 1.38 -13.93
C GLU A 86 3.12 0.03 -14.16
N VAL A 87 3.29 -0.71 -13.08
CA VAL A 87 3.97 -1.99 -13.10
C VAL A 87 3.13 -2.94 -12.28
N ASP A 88 2.70 -4.05 -12.84
CA ASP A 88 1.97 -5.08 -12.11
C ASP A 88 2.66 -6.41 -12.36
N GLY A 89 2.60 -7.30 -11.40
CA GLY A 89 3.09 -8.65 -11.63
C GLY A 89 3.24 -9.47 -10.38
N SER A 90 2.98 -10.76 -10.46
CA SER A 90 3.10 -11.68 -9.35
C SER A 90 4.13 -12.75 -9.68
N GLY A 91 4.97 -13.14 -8.71
CA GLY A 91 6.08 -14.08 -8.97
C GLY A 91 7.24 -13.48 -9.76
N VAL A 92 7.35 -12.15 -9.78
CA VAL A 92 8.41 -11.39 -10.45
C VAL A 92 8.92 -10.24 -9.57
N GLN A 93 10.07 -9.68 -9.91
CA GLN A 93 10.62 -8.43 -9.37
C GLN A 93 11.13 -7.57 -10.53
N LEU A 94 10.96 -6.24 -10.43
CA LEU A 94 11.48 -5.28 -11.42
C LEU A 94 12.44 -4.33 -10.74
N ASP A 95 13.69 -4.33 -11.20
CA ASP A 95 14.75 -3.45 -10.70
C ASP A 95 15.22 -2.50 -11.81
N LEU A 96 15.53 -1.27 -11.43
CA LEU A 96 16.21 -0.28 -12.25
C LEU A 96 17.71 -0.43 -12.02
N GLN A 97 18.49 -0.55 -13.09
CA GLN A 97 19.95 -0.66 -13.04
C GLN A 97 20.60 0.44 -13.87
N ASP A 98 21.80 0.86 -13.48
CA ASP A 98 22.59 1.79 -14.30
C ASP A 98 23.23 1.09 -15.51
N ALA A 99 23.95 1.85 -16.34
CA ALA A 99 24.63 1.32 -17.53
C ALA A 99 25.68 0.24 -17.21
N ALA A 100 26.18 0.17 -15.97
CA ALA A 100 27.14 -0.83 -15.49
C ALA A 100 26.44 -2.04 -14.84
N GLY A 101 25.11 -2.08 -14.79
CA GLY A 101 24.32 -3.15 -14.17
C GLY A 101 24.21 -3.04 -12.65
N ARG A 102 24.55 -1.90 -12.04
CA ARG A 102 24.41 -1.68 -10.60
C ARG A 102 22.97 -1.30 -10.27
N HIS A 103 22.42 -1.87 -9.19
CA HIS A 103 21.07 -1.57 -8.70
C HIS A 103 20.91 -0.10 -8.34
N LEU A 104 19.86 0.54 -8.87
CA LEU A 104 19.46 1.91 -8.56
C LEU A 104 18.21 1.94 -7.67
N ARG A 105 17.17 1.18 -8.05
CA ARG A 105 15.86 1.20 -7.37
C ARG A 105 15.03 -0.01 -7.73
N ARG A 106 14.37 -0.61 -6.74
CA ARG A 106 13.31 -1.60 -6.98
C ARG A 106 11.99 -0.91 -7.32
N LEU A 107 11.43 -1.25 -8.48
CA LEU A 107 10.18 -0.69 -9.00
C LEU A 107 8.99 -1.64 -8.76
N LEU A 108 9.20 -2.95 -8.85
CA LEU A 108 8.21 -3.95 -8.47
C LEU A 108 8.83 -4.92 -7.48
N ARG A 109 8.18 -5.04 -6.33
CA ARG A 109 8.59 -5.94 -5.26
C ARG A 109 8.06 -7.34 -5.55
N SER A 110 8.60 -8.35 -4.84
CA SER A 110 8.18 -9.76 -4.92
C SER A 110 6.67 -9.97 -4.87
N ASP A 111 6.05 -9.01 -4.22
CA ASP A 111 4.89 -9.10 -3.41
C ASP A 111 3.66 -8.72 -4.30
N GLY A 112 3.92 -7.99 -5.37
CA GLY A 112 3.28 -8.30 -6.65
C GLY A 112 1.99 -7.58 -6.98
N VAL A 113 1.88 -6.32 -6.56
CA VAL A 113 1.02 -5.32 -7.21
C VAL A 113 1.82 -4.04 -7.20
N GLY A 114 2.06 -3.43 -8.36
CA GLY A 114 2.74 -2.14 -8.35
C GLY A 114 1.71 -1.04 -8.20
N GLU A 115 1.91 -0.31 -7.12
CA GLU A 115 1.58 1.09 -7.12
C GLU A 115 2.32 1.72 -8.30
N GLY A 116 1.67 2.59 -9.07
CA GLY A 116 2.41 3.28 -10.11
C GLY A 116 3.61 4.00 -9.52
N VAL A 117 4.75 3.78 -10.15
CA VAL A 117 6.07 4.18 -9.68
C VAL A 117 6.53 5.40 -10.43
N SER A 118 7.29 6.23 -9.73
CA SER A 118 7.97 7.36 -10.36
C SER A 118 9.42 7.40 -9.95
N TRP A 119 10.30 7.69 -10.90
CA TRP A 119 11.73 7.87 -10.67
C TRP A 119 12.27 8.95 -11.59
N GLN A 120 13.47 9.44 -11.30
CA GLN A 120 14.20 10.33 -12.18
C GLN A 120 15.13 9.50 -13.07
N ALA A 121 14.96 9.61 -14.39
CA ALA A 121 15.71 8.83 -15.36
C ALA A 121 17.20 9.20 -15.39
N GLN A 122 18.06 8.18 -15.45
CA GLN A 122 19.50 8.33 -15.64
C GLN A 122 19.93 7.87 -17.03
N ALA A 123 21.04 8.43 -17.52
CA ALA A 123 21.57 8.04 -18.82
C ALA A 123 22.01 6.56 -18.84
N GLY A 124 21.50 5.80 -19.81
CA GLY A 124 21.84 4.39 -20.00
C GLY A 124 21.23 3.43 -18.97
N GLU A 125 20.23 3.87 -18.20
CA GLU A 125 19.52 3.01 -17.26
C GLU A 125 18.74 1.89 -17.97
N GLN A 126 18.54 0.77 -17.26
CA GLN A 126 17.83 -0.40 -17.76
C GLN A 126 16.79 -0.86 -16.74
N LEU A 127 15.61 -1.23 -17.23
CA LEU A 127 14.62 -1.97 -16.46
C LEU A 127 14.93 -3.45 -16.57
N VAL A 128 15.01 -4.13 -15.43
CA VAL A 128 15.43 -5.52 -15.34
C VAL A 128 14.39 -6.32 -14.55
N LEU A 129 13.68 -7.21 -15.24
CA LEU A 129 12.66 -8.06 -14.66
C LEU A 129 13.24 -9.44 -14.37
N HIS A 130 13.13 -9.88 -13.12
CA HIS A 130 13.61 -11.16 -12.62
C HIS A 130 12.43 -12.03 -12.19
N TRP A 131 12.51 -13.33 -12.44
CA TRP A 131 11.59 -14.27 -11.81
C TRP A 131 11.87 -14.32 -10.31
N ASN A 132 10.81 -14.44 -9.52
CA ASN A 132 10.92 -14.53 -8.08
C ASN A 132 10.09 -15.69 -7.53
N ALA A 133 10.78 -16.64 -6.90
CA ALA A 133 10.20 -17.82 -6.27
C ALA A 133 9.40 -17.52 -4.99
N GLN A 134 9.67 -16.39 -4.32
CA GLN A 134 9.15 -16.12 -2.97
C GLN A 134 7.61 -16.20 -2.87
N PRO A 135 6.82 -15.65 -3.80
CA PRO A 135 5.36 -15.78 -3.77
C PRO A 135 4.87 -17.20 -4.11
N ALA A 136 5.65 -17.98 -4.86
CA ALA A 136 5.31 -19.34 -5.26
C ALA A 136 5.64 -20.37 -4.17
N ILE A 137 6.69 -20.13 -3.37
CA ILE A 137 7.19 -21.06 -2.34
C ILE A 137 6.61 -20.76 -0.95
N ALA A 138 6.43 -19.49 -0.58
CA ALA A 138 5.97 -19.13 0.77
C ALA A 138 4.53 -19.58 1.08
N TYR A 139 3.76 -19.98 0.06
CA TYR A 139 2.34 -20.29 0.17
C TYR A 139 1.95 -21.63 -0.45
N ALA A 140 2.93 -22.48 -0.78
CA ALA A 140 2.65 -23.90 -1.03
C ALA A 140 2.41 -24.57 0.34
N SER A 141 1.22 -25.12 0.57
CA SER A 141 0.93 -25.86 1.80
C SER A 141 1.87 -27.07 1.95
N GLY A 142 2.40 -27.28 3.16
CA GLY A 142 3.08 -28.49 3.61
C GLY A 142 4.06 -29.16 2.64
N GLY A 143 5.30 -28.67 2.57
CA GLY A 143 6.45 -29.46 2.08
C GLY A 143 6.64 -29.56 0.57
N ALA A 144 5.76 -28.97 -0.25
CA ALA A 144 5.96 -28.92 -1.69
C ALA A 144 7.01 -27.87 -2.08
N GLY A 145 8.21 -28.30 -2.48
CA GLY A 145 9.18 -27.43 -3.14
C GLY A 145 8.63 -26.94 -4.49
N ALA A 146 9.15 -25.80 -5.01
CA ALA A 146 8.72 -25.21 -6.28
C ALA A 146 8.65 -26.21 -7.47
N GLY A 147 9.38 -27.32 -7.41
CA GLY A 147 9.37 -28.40 -8.41
C GLY A 147 8.17 -29.37 -8.36
N GLN A 148 7.26 -29.24 -7.39
CA GLN A 148 6.06 -30.09 -7.27
C GLN A 148 4.77 -29.43 -7.74
N LEU A 149 4.80 -28.14 -8.11
CA LEU A 149 3.67 -27.41 -8.65
C LEU A 149 3.69 -27.40 -10.19
N PRO A 150 2.52 -27.45 -10.87
CA PRO A 150 2.46 -27.32 -12.33
C PRO A 150 3.16 -26.03 -12.80
N ALA A 151 3.89 -26.08 -13.92
CA ALA A 151 4.67 -24.93 -14.42
C ALA A 151 3.84 -23.64 -14.63
N GLN A 152 2.54 -23.78 -14.89
CA GLN A 152 1.61 -22.64 -15.01
C GLN A 152 1.32 -21.95 -13.66
N ALA A 153 1.49 -22.65 -12.53
CA ALA A 153 1.31 -22.12 -11.18
C ALA A 153 2.58 -21.46 -10.61
N THR A 154 3.75 -21.67 -11.24
CA THR A 154 5.05 -21.14 -10.79
C THR A 154 5.65 -20.07 -11.71
N ALA A 155 5.08 -19.87 -12.91
CA ALA A 155 5.45 -18.77 -13.78
C ALA A 155 5.08 -17.42 -13.15
N GLY A 156 6.00 -16.46 -13.23
CA GLY A 156 5.72 -15.09 -12.85
C GLY A 156 4.91 -14.40 -13.94
N HIS A 157 3.94 -13.56 -13.60
CA HIS A 157 3.18 -12.75 -14.56
C HIS A 157 3.59 -11.29 -14.39
N TYR A 158 3.61 -10.52 -15.47
CA TYR A 158 3.91 -9.09 -15.39
C TYR A 158 3.18 -8.27 -16.46
N ARG A 159 2.98 -6.99 -16.15
CA ARG A 159 2.60 -5.90 -17.05
C ARG A 159 3.41 -4.66 -16.65
N ILE A 160 4.05 -4.01 -17.61
CA ILE A 160 4.80 -2.76 -17.42
C ILE A 160 4.31 -1.79 -18.48
N GLU A 161 3.87 -0.61 -18.06
CA GLU A 161 3.41 0.46 -18.93
C GLU A 161 4.12 1.76 -18.54
N ILE A 162 4.91 2.32 -19.46
CA ILE A 162 5.51 3.64 -19.27
C ILE A 162 4.46 4.68 -19.64
N GLN A 163 3.73 5.19 -18.66
CA GLN A 163 2.59 6.08 -18.93
C GLN A 163 3.04 7.43 -19.49
N ARG A 164 4.01 8.08 -18.82
CA ARG A 164 4.47 9.43 -19.14
C ARG A 164 5.90 9.65 -18.70
N ALA A 165 6.56 10.61 -19.33
CA ALA A 165 7.81 11.20 -18.86
C ALA A 165 7.72 12.73 -18.98
N TRP A 166 8.19 13.45 -17.96
CA TRP A 166 8.25 14.91 -17.98
C TRP A 166 9.71 15.36 -17.91
N PRO A 167 10.18 16.20 -18.85
CA PRO A 167 11.53 16.74 -18.81
C PRO A 167 11.70 17.71 -17.64
N PRO A 168 12.94 17.89 -17.14
CA PRO A 168 13.22 18.85 -16.08
C PRO A 168 13.09 20.29 -16.60
N ARG A 169 12.54 21.19 -15.78
CA ARG A 169 12.58 22.64 -16.06
C ARG A 169 13.97 23.22 -15.78
N ALA A 170 14.32 24.28 -16.52
CA ALA A 170 15.58 24.98 -16.36
C ALA A 170 15.73 25.75 -15.03
N ASP A 171 14.62 26.14 -14.39
CA ASP A 171 14.65 26.87 -13.11
C ASP A 171 14.48 25.89 -11.93
N PRO A 172 15.51 25.68 -11.09
CA PRO A 172 15.42 24.85 -9.90
C PRO A 172 14.86 25.60 -8.68
N SER A 173 14.49 26.88 -8.80
CA SER A 173 14.08 27.69 -7.65
C SER A 173 12.81 27.15 -6.99
N VAL A 174 12.90 26.92 -5.68
CA VAL A 174 11.77 26.52 -4.84
C VAL A 174 11.62 27.56 -3.74
N ALA A 175 10.44 28.16 -3.63
CA ALA A 175 10.13 29.03 -2.52
C ALA A 175 10.21 28.22 -1.20
N LEU A 176 11.13 28.60 -0.33
CA LEU A 176 11.30 27.99 0.98
C LEU A 176 10.38 28.67 1.99
N PRO A 177 9.79 27.91 2.93
CA PRO A 177 8.99 28.50 3.97
C PRO A 177 9.87 29.29 4.96
N ASN A 178 9.24 30.20 5.71
CA ASN A 178 9.84 30.89 6.85
C ASN A 178 8.99 30.58 8.10
N LYS A 179 9.26 29.45 8.76
CA LYS A 179 8.60 29.05 10.01
C LYS A 179 9.54 29.35 11.20
N PRO A 180 8.99 29.79 12.34
CA PRO A 180 9.81 30.08 13.52
C PRO A 180 10.56 28.84 14.02
N LEU A 181 11.82 29.03 14.39
CA LEU A 181 12.67 27.98 14.94
C LEU A 181 12.27 27.70 16.39
N GLN A 182 11.49 26.65 16.62
CA GLN A 182 10.96 26.31 17.95
C GLN A 182 11.86 25.38 18.77
N SER A 183 12.65 24.53 18.11
CA SER A 183 13.50 23.53 18.77
C SER A 183 14.66 24.21 19.53
N PRO A 184 14.75 24.07 20.87
CA PRO A 184 15.88 24.57 21.64
C PRO A 184 17.23 24.02 21.16
N ARG A 185 17.26 22.74 20.77
CA ARG A 185 18.44 22.10 20.18
C ARG A 185 18.88 22.79 18.89
N LEU A 186 17.95 23.08 17.98
CA LEU A 186 18.28 23.78 16.74
C LEU A 186 18.59 25.26 16.96
N GLN A 187 17.99 25.92 17.95
CA GLN A 187 18.35 27.30 18.33
C GLN A 187 19.80 27.39 18.82
N ALA A 188 20.24 26.43 19.64
CA ALA A 188 21.63 26.35 20.07
C ALA A 188 22.57 26.15 18.87
N LEU A 189 22.23 25.22 17.97
CA LEU A 189 22.99 24.97 16.74
C LEU A 189 23.04 26.20 15.83
N ALA A 190 21.94 26.93 15.69
CA ALA A 190 21.90 28.17 14.92
C ALA A 190 22.90 29.20 15.47
N GLY A 191 22.92 29.39 16.81
CA GLY A 191 23.88 30.28 17.46
C GLY A 191 25.34 29.84 17.30
N ASP A 192 25.61 28.52 17.28
CA ASP A 192 26.96 27.99 17.01
C ASP A 192 27.39 28.25 15.57
N LEU A 193 26.48 28.07 14.60
CA LEU A 193 26.73 28.34 13.19
C LEU A 193 26.98 29.83 12.92
N GLU A 194 26.22 30.72 13.58
CA GLU A 194 26.43 32.17 13.51
C GLU A 194 27.80 32.61 14.04
N ARG A 195 28.36 31.85 14.99
CA ARG A 195 29.72 32.05 15.52
C ARG A 195 30.82 31.39 14.68
N GLY A 196 30.48 30.81 13.53
CA GLY A 196 31.44 30.15 12.62
C GLY A 196 31.73 28.67 12.96
N GLY A 197 30.90 28.04 13.79
CA GLY A 197 30.95 26.60 14.05
C GLY A 197 30.47 25.74 12.87
N THR A 198 30.43 24.42 13.05
CA THR A 198 29.93 23.46 12.05
C THR A 198 28.79 22.61 12.59
N SER A 199 28.03 21.97 11.70
CA SER A 199 26.95 21.04 12.04
C SER A 199 27.42 19.60 12.29
N ASP A 200 28.73 19.33 12.26
CA ASP A 200 29.23 17.94 12.32
C ASP A 200 28.95 17.26 13.64
N ALA A 201 29.15 17.95 14.77
CA ALA A 201 28.86 17.41 16.09
C ALA A 201 27.37 17.08 16.24
N PHE A 202 26.49 17.95 15.73
CA PHE A 202 25.05 17.72 15.69
C PHE A 202 24.70 16.46 14.88
N TRP A 203 25.27 16.30 13.69
CA TRP A 203 25.00 15.11 12.88
C TRP A 203 25.58 13.82 13.45
N GLN A 204 26.73 13.88 14.13
CA GLN A 204 27.26 12.73 14.87
C GLN A 204 26.33 12.33 16.02
N GLU A 205 25.67 13.29 16.67
CA GLU A 205 24.66 13.01 17.67
C GLU A 205 23.40 12.38 17.05
N MET A 206 22.87 12.95 15.97
CA MET A 206 21.69 12.43 15.27
C MET A 206 21.93 11.03 14.69
N ALA A 207 23.15 10.73 14.25
CA ALA A 207 23.51 9.38 13.81
C ALA A 207 23.51 8.34 14.95
N LYS A 208 23.74 8.78 16.21
CA LYS A 208 23.72 7.90 17.39
C LYS A 208 22.33 7.76 18.00
N SER A 209 21.59 8.86 18.10
CA SER A 209 20.27 8.92 18.73
C SER A 209 19.11 8.60 17.78
N GLY A 210 19.34 8.77 16.48
CA GLY A 210 18.35 8.60 15.44
C GLY A 210 17.55 9.89 15.17
N THR A 211 16.69 9.81 14.16
CA THR A 211 15.76 10.88 13.77
C THR A 211 14.34 10.31 13.61
N PRO A 212 13.27 11.13 13.70
CA PRO A 212 13.26 12.59 13.96
C PRO A 212 13.76 12.97 15.35
N LEU A 213 14.15 14.23 15.55
CA LEU A 213 14.46 14.77 16.87
C LEU A 213 13.14 14.98 17.65
N VAL A 214 13.05 14.41 18.85
CA VAL A 214 11.85 14.49 19.71
C VAL A 214 12.21 15.19 21.01
N GLU A 215 11.54 16.30 21.28
CA GLU A 215 11.75 17.14 22.47
C GLU A 215 10.45 17.22 23.30
N PRO A 216 10.51 17.33 24.64
CA PRO A 216 9.33 17.60 25.46
C PRO A 216 8.67 18.93 25.07
N TRP A 217 7.34 18.98 25.09
CA TRP A 217 6.57 20.22 24.86
C TRP A 217 5.56 20.46 25.99
N SER A 218 4.75 19.45 26.30
CA SER A 218 3.84 19.42 27.45
C SER A 218 3.75 17.98 27.99
N GLU A 219 2.92 17.74 29.01
CA GLU A 219 2.71 16.38 29.55
C GLU A 219 2.29 15.39 28.43
N LYS A 220 1.33 15.81 27.60
CA LYS A 220 0.68 14.98 26.56
C LYS A 220 1.14 15.30 25.14
N GLU A 221 2.16 16.12 24.97
CA GLU A 221 2.66 16.52 23.65
C GLU A 221 4.18 16.52 23.59
N ARG A 222 4.70 16.36 22.38
CA ARG A 222 6.11 16.42 22.05
C ARG A 222 6.32 17.37 20.87
N LEU A 223 7.45 18.06 20.84
CA LEU A 223 7.93 18.78 19.68
C LEU A 223 8.76 17.81 18.84
N VAL A 224 8.27 17.50 17.64
CA VAL A 224 8.91 16.56 16.71
C VAL A 224 9.51 17.35 15.56
N THR A 225 10.82 17.25 15.39
CA THR A 225 11.58 17.93 14.33
C THR A 225 12.13 16.91 13.34
N PHE A 226 11.58 16.92 12.13
CA PHE A 226 12.08 16.12 11.01
C PHE A 226 13.32 16.78 10.44
N LEU A 227 14.35 15.98 10.15
CA LEU A 227 15.68 16.46 9.79
C LEU A 227 16.16 15.83 8.49
N TRP A 228 16.94 16.57 7.71
CA TRP A 228 17.63 16.05 6.53
C TRP A 228 19.01 16.71 6.37
N ARG A 229 20.02 15.92 5.97
CA ARG A 229 21.38 16.38 5.75
C ARG A 229 21.68 16.55 4.26
N GLY A 230 22.13 17.74 3.86
CA GLY A 230 22.86 17.93 2.60
C GLY A 230 22.05 17.90 1.29
N ALA A 231 20.75 18.24 1.31
CA ALA A 231 20.03 18.52 0.06
C ALA A 231 20.46 19.87 -0.55
N GLN A 232 20.40 19.98 -1.89
CA GLN A 232 20.88 21.15 -2.62
C GLN A 232 19.87 22.30 -2.67
N HIS A 233 18.60 21.97 -2.91
CA HIS A 233 17.56 22.94 -3.26
C HIS A 233 16.33 22.83 -2.36
N SER A 234 15.90 21.61 -2.03
CA SER A 234 14.68 21.43 -1.23
C SER A 234 14.64 20.08 -0.53
N VAL A 235 13.82 19.98 0.52
CA VAL A 235 13.41 18.70 1.08
C VAL A 235 11.93 18.78 1.40
N ARG A 236 11.18 17.76 0.98
CA ARG A 236 9.76 17.63 1.31
C ARG A 236 9.49 16.42 2.18
N LEU A 237 8.69 16.61 3.23
CA LEU A 237 8.15 15.56 4.08
C LEU A 237 6.88 14.99 3.42
N PHE A 238 6.92 13.74 3.00
CA PHE A 238 5.73 13.04 2.50
C PHE A 238 5.00 12.38 3.66
N GLY A 239 3.73 12.74 3.86
CA GLY A 239 2.87 12.14 4.87
C GLY A 239 2.31 13.06 5.92
N SER A 240 1.76 12.43 6.96
CA SER A 240 1.43 13.06 8.24
C SER A 240 2.68 13.72 8.87
N PRO A 241 2.53 14.75 9.72
CA PRO A 241 1.29 15.22 10.36
C PRO A 241 0.44 16.22 9.57
N SER A 242 0.83 16.67 8.36
CA SER A 242 -0.02 17.59 7.59
C SER A 242 -0.59 17.01 6.29
N GLY A 243 0.08 16.01 5.70
CA GLY A 243 -0.23 15.46 4.38
C GLY A 243 -0.16 16.45 3.22
N ASN A 244 0.42 17.64 3.43
CA ASN A 244 0.60 18.69 2.41
C ASN A 244 1.97 18.67 1.72
N HIS A 245 2.75 17.62 1.92
CA HIS A 245 4.13 17.53 1.42
C HIS A 245 5.00 18.69 1.94
N GLU A 246 5.05 18.84 3.27
CA GLU A 246 5.67 19.99 3.95
C GLU A 246 7.11 20.20 3.49
N SER A 247 7.41 21.42 3.08
CA SER A 247 8.78 21.83 2.81
C SER A 247 9.53 22.00 4.14
N LEU A 248 10.73 21.43 4.20
CA LEU A 248 11.69 21.75 5.25
C LEU A 248 12.41 23.06 4.93
N GLN A 249 12.95 23.69 5.98
CA GLN A 249 13.75 24.90 5.91
C GLN A 249 15.22 24.59 6.13
N ARG A 250 16.09 25.33 5.46
CA ARG A 250 17.53 25.26 5.71
C ARG A 250 17.88 26.08 6.96
N LEU A 251 18.69 25.53 7.86
CA LEU A 251 19.18 26.23 9.05
C LEU A 251 20.37 27.11 8.65
N GLY A 252 20.10 28.39 8.42
CA GLY A 252 21.09 29.34 7.91
C GLY A 252 21.73 28.84 6.61
N ASN A 253 23.06 28.89 6.55
CA ASN A 253 23.84 28.40 5.41
C ASN A 253 24.42 26.99 5.60
N SER A 254 23.90 26.20 6.54
CA SER A 254 24.42 24.86 6.89
C SER A 254 23.83 23.72 6.03
N ASP A 255 24.28 22.49 6.23
CA ASP A 255 23.71 21.30 5.60
C ASP A 255 22.44 20.76 6.30
N VAL A 256 21.90 21.49 7.28
CA VAL A 256 20.75 21.08 8.09
C VAL A 256 19.44 21.60 7.50
N TRP A 257 18.55 20.69 7.15
CA TRP A 257 17.17 20.96 6.78
C TRP A 257 16.23 20.48 7.88
N TRP A 258 15.20 21.27 8.23
CA TRP A 258 14.30 20.95 9.34
C TRP A 258 12.84 21.39 9.13
N SER A 259 11.91 20.70 9.80
CA SER A 259 10.52 21.16 10.01
C SER A 259 9.99 20.57 11.33
N SER A 260 9.43 21.42 12.19
CA SER A 260 8.96 21.03 13.53
C SER A 260 7.44 21.04 13.63
N PHE A 261 6.90 20.11 14.43
CA PHE A 261 5.47 19.96 14.70
C PHE A 261 5.26 19.62 16.17
N VAL A 262 4.27 20.24 16.81
CA VAL A 262 3.77 19.80 18.12
C VAL A 262 2.78 18.67 17.87
N MET A 263 3.00 17.52 18.50
CA MET A 263 2.23 16.30 18.29
C MET A 263 1.84 15.67 19.62
N PRO A 264 0.64 15.05 19.73
CA PRO A 264 0.28 14.22 20.86
C PRO A 264 1.32 13.15 21.15
N SER A 265 1.64 12.90 22.42
CA SER A 265 2.67 11.92 22.82
C SER A 265 2.29 10.46 22.51
N ASP A 266 1.03 10.22 22.16
CA ASP A 266 0.49 8.93 21.71
C ASP A 266 0.56 8.73 20.17
N ALA A 267 1.21 9.65 19.43
CA ALA A 267 1.24 9.56 17.98
C ALA A 267 2.11 8.41 17.44
N ARG A 268 1.57 7.70 16.44
CA ARG A 268 2.31 6.72 15.62
C ARG A 268 1.96 6.91 14.15
N LEU A 269 2.97 7.10 13.30
CA LEU A 269 2.80 7.29 11.87
C LEU A 269 4.06 6.90 11.09
N SER A 270 3.89 6.66 9.79
CA SER A 270 4.99 6.56 8.83
C SER A 270 5.19 7.88 8.07
N TYR A 271 6.44 8.12 7.69
CA TYR A 271 6.83 9.25 6.88
C TYR A 271 8.01 8.88 5.97
N GLY A 272 8.40 9.84 5.15
CA GLY A 272 9.55 9.72 4.27
C GLY A 272 9.86 11.07 3.67
N MET A 273 11.06 11.17 3.13
CA MET A 273 11.71 12.41 2.78
C MET A 273 12.00 12.39 1.30
N ALA A 274 11.73 13.49 0.62
CA ALA A 274 12.03 13.67 -0.79
C ALA A 274 12.96 14.87 -0.92
N PRO A 275 14.29 14.65 -0.90
CA PRO A 275 15.23 15.71 -1.22
C PRO A 275 15.15 16.04 -2.71
N ASP A 276 15.41 17.31 -3.03
CA ASP A 276 15.64 17.83 -4.37
C ASP A 276 14.57 17.35 -5.37
N VAL A 277 13.30 17.52 -4.97
CA VAL A 277 12.15 17.13 -5.80
C VAL A 277 12.25 17.79 -7.17
N PRO A 278 12.27 17.01 -8.27
CA PRO A 278 12.46 17.58 -9.61
C PRO A 278 11.35 18.57 -9.97
N ASN A 279 11.75 19.71 -10.53
CA ASN A 279 10.85 20.65 -11.19
C ASN A 279 10.60 20.17 -12.62
N ILE A 280 9.34 19.96 -12.99
CA ILE A 280 8.95 19.29 -14.23
C ILE A 280 8.07 20.16 -15.12
N GLU A 281 8.17 19.99 -16.44
CA GLU A 281 7.26 20.59 -17.42
C GLU A 281 5.90 19.87 -17.43
N GLY A 282 5.17 19.94 -16.32
CA GLY A 282 3.83 19.37 -16.16
C GLY A 282 2.84 20.33 -15.47
N THR A 283 1.61 19.85 -15.28
CA THR A 283 0.57 20.50 -14.49
C THR A 283 0.95 20.58 -13.00
N ALA A 284 0.27 21.41 -12.23
CA ALA A 284 0.50 21.51 -10.78
C ALA A 284 0.29 20.15 -10.04
N ILE A 285 -0.61 19.30 -10.54
CA ILE A 285 -0.86 17.97 -9.98
C ILE A 285 0.30 17.03 -10.28
N GLU A 286 0.78 17.02 -11.53
CA GLU A 286 1.95 16.23 -11.92
C GLU A 286 3.19 16.69 -11.14
N GLN A 287 3.38 18.00 -10.98
CA GLN A 287 4.46 18.57 -10.16
C GLN A 287 4.33 18.16 -8.68
N ARG A 288 3.12 18.13 -8.12
CA ARG A 288 2.91 17.64 -6.75
C ARG A 288 3.27 16.17 -6.61
N ARG A 289 3.03 15.37 -7.65
CA ARG A 289 3.33 13.93 -7.70
C ARG A 289 4.81 13.63 -7.98
N SER A 290 5.58 14.56 -8.56
CA SER A 290 7.01 14.37 -8.81
C SER A 290 7.82 14.10 -7.54
N ILE A 291 7.29 14.45 -6.36
CA ILE A 291 7.85 14.05 -5.06
C ILE A 291 8.15 12.54 -4.97
N LEU A 292 7.35 11.69 -5.61
CA LEU A 292 7.53 10.23 -5.60
C LEU A 292 8.80 9.77 -6.32
N ALA A 293 9.37 10.63 -7.18
CA ALA A 293 10.61 10.34 -7.91
C ALA A 293 11.83 10.24 -7.00
N THR A 294 11.88 11.05 -5.93
CA THR A 294 12.99 11.09 -4.97
C THR A 294 12.58 10.67 -3.56
N LEU A 295 11.32 10.27 -3.37
CA LEU A 295 10.80 9.86 -2.08
C LEU A 295 11.52 8.63 -1.53
N GLN A 296 12.09 8.76 -0.34
CA GLN A 296 12.88 7.72 0.30
C GLN A 296 12.70 7.74 1.82
N ARG A 297 13.20 6.70 2.48
CA ARG A 297 13.27 6.66 3.94
C ARG A 297 14.20 7.74 4.48
N ASP A 298 13.94 8.14 5.71
CA ASP A 298 14.87 8.91 6.53
C ASP A 298 16.10 8.04 6.86
N PRO A 299 17.32 8.42 6.39
CA PRO A 299 18.53 7.62 6.56
C PRO A 299 18.96 7.42 8.01
N LEU A 300 18.59 8.35 8.90
CA LEU A 300 18.98 8.31 10.31
C LEU A 300 17.85 7.81 11.20
N ASN A 301 16.70 7.40 10.66
CA ASN A 301 15.66 6.78 11.47
C ASN A 301 15.92 5.26 11.58
N PRO A 302 16.23 4.74 12.78
CA PRO A 302 16.48 3.30 12.97
C PRO A 302 15.20 2.46 12.80
N ARG A 303 14.03 3.09 12.89
CA ARG A 303 12.72 2.45 12.70
C ARG A 303 12.28 2.66 11.27
N SER A 304 12.35 1.60 10.50
CA SER A 304 11.71 1.56 9.19
C SER A 304 10.62 0.53 9.19
N TRP A 305 9.51 0.88 8.57
CA TRP A 305 8.56 -0.09 8.12
C TRP A 305 8.98 -0.61 6.76
N ALA A 306 9.80 -1.65 6.81
CA ALA A 306 10.16 -2.40 5.63
C ALA A 306 8.93 -3.17 5.13
N ALA A 307 8.42 -2.74 3.98
CA ALA A 307 8.27 -3.59 2.82
C ALA A 307 8.50 -5.11 3.08
N SER A 308 7.51 -5.78 3.69
CA SER A 308 6.83 -7.03 3.31
C SER A 308 7.59 -8.28 2.79
N ASP A 309 8.89 -8.21 2.56
CA ASP A 309 9.74 -9.33 2.09
C ASP A 309 10.52 -9.89 3.29
N GLY A 310 10.02 -10.98 3.88
CA GLY A 310 10.66 -11.67 5.01
C GLY A 310 12.18 -11.85 4.81
N ALA A 311 12.95 -11.57 5.86
CA ALA A 311 14.40 -11.69 5.97
C ALA A 311 15.29 -10.88 5.00
N ALA A 312 14.77 -10.23 3.96
CA ALA A 312 15.55 -9.29 3.16
C ALA A 312 15.38 -7.88 3.74
N ALA A 313 16.45 -7.33 4.33
CA ALA A 313 16.53 -5.90 4.59
C ALA A 313 16.15 -5.15 3.30
N ALA A 314 15.36 -4.08 3.42
CA ALA A 314 14.95 -3.25 2.28
C ALA A 314 16.15 -3.00 1.34
N VAL A 315 16.03 -3.49 0.10
CA VAL A 315 17.19 -3.61 -0.84
C VAL A 315 17.76 -2.24 -1.19
N ASP A 316 16.94 -1.19 -1.09
CA ASP A 316 17.37 0.19 -1.27
C ASP A 316 16.60 1.16 -0.35
N ARG A 317 16.98 2.44 -0.41
CA ARG A 317 16.41 3.53 0.40
C ARG A 317 14.98 3.92 -0.01
N TYR A 318 14.54 3.57 -1.21
CA TYR A 318 13.21 3.91 -1.75
C TYR A 318 12.13 2.91 -1.32
N GLN A 319 12.52 1.77 -0.76
CA GLN A 319 11.59 0.77 -0.25
C GLN A 319 11.17 1.04 1.19
N GLY A 320 9.87 0.93 1.43
CA GLY A 320 9.27 1.12 2.76
C GLY A 320 9.22 2.59 3.19
N ARG A 321 8.92 2.80 4.47
CA ARG A 321 8.74 4.12 5.09
C ARG A 321 9.51 4.19 6.40
N SER A 322 9.88 5.38 6.84
CA SER A 322 10.37 5.58 8.21
C SER A 322 9.20 5.69 9.17
N VAL A 323 9.36 5.25 10.41
CA VAL A 323 8.30 5.25 11.41
C VAL A 323 8.63 6.21 12.53
N LEU A 324 7.68 7.09 12.84
CA LEU A 324 7.64 7.84 14.08
C LEU A 324 6.69 7.12 15.05
N GLU A 325 7.18 6.83 16.23
CA GLU A 325 6.38 6.33 17.36
C GLU A 325 6.79 7.11 18.60
N LEU A 326 5.85 7.87 19.13
CA LEU A 326 6.05 8.68 20.33
C LEU A 326 5.83 7.84 21.61
N PRO A 327 6.33 8.31 22.77
CA PRO A 327 6.47 7.46 23.96
C PRO A 327 5.19 6.79 24.47
N ASP A 328 4.04 7.43 24.26
CA ASP A 328 2.74 6.97 24.80
C ASP A 328 1.89 6.29 23.70
N ALA A 329 2.47 5.99 22.53
CA ALA A 329 1.75 5.35 21.43
C ALA A 329 1.21 3.97 21.86
N PRO A 330 -0.10 3.69 21.65
CA PRO A 330 -0.69 2.41 22.06
C PRO A 330 0.04 1.21 21.47
N ALA A 331 0.18 0.13 22.24
CA ALA A 331 0.83 -1.09 21.75
C ALA A 331 0.06 -1.70 20.58
N GLN A 332 0.78 -2.36 19.65
CA GLN A 332 0.20 -3.16 18.57
C GLN A 332 0.68 -4.62 18.70
N PRO A 333 0.18 -5.36 19.70
CA PRO A 333 0.77 -6.64 20.13
C PRO A 333 0.65 -7.74 19.07
N TRP A 334 -0.35 -7.66 18.19
CA TRP A 334 -0.61 -8.69 17.18
C TRP A 334 0.03 -8.41 15.83
N SER A 335 0.61 -7.22 15.62
CA SER A 335 1.08 -6.76 14.30
C SER A 335 2.55 -7.08 14.00
N GLN A 336 3.25 -7.75 14.93
CA GLN A 336 4.66 -8.07 14.77
C GLN A 336 4.90 -9.02 13.57
N PRO A 337 5.98 -8.86 12.79
CA PRO A 337 6.32 -9.84 11.75
C PRO A 337 6.46 -11.25 12.35
N ALA A 338 6.03 -12.29 11.63
CA ALA A 338 6.26 -13.66 12.05
C ALA A 338 7.67 -14.11 11.61
N SER A 339 8.39 -14.79 12.52
CA SER A 339 9.64 -15.49 12.20
C SER A 339 9.40 -16.94 11.75
N THR A 340 8.17 -17.42 11.86
CA THR A 340 7.75 -18.79 11.53
C THR A 340 6.68 -18.78 10.44
N PRO A 341 6.56 -19.87 9.67
CA PRO A 341 5.43 -20.06 8.75
C PRO A 341 4.08 -19.91 9.45
N LEU A 342 3.06 -19.51 8.68
CA LEU A 342 1.68 -19.51 9.17
C LEU A 342 1.26 -20.95 9.53
N PRO A 343 0.63 -21.17 10.69
CA PRO A 343 0.18 -22.51 11.09
C PRO A 343 -1.06 -22.95 10.30
N GLY A 344 -1.90 -22.01 9.88
CA GLY A 344 -3.00 -22.24 8.93
C GLY A 344 -2.58 -22.41 7.47
N ASP A 345 -3.57 -22.57 6.60
CA ASP A 345 -3.40 -22.79 5.16
C ASP A 345 -3.73 -21.51 4.37
N LEU A 346 -2.79 -21.07 3.52
CA LEU A 346 -2.94 -19.87 2.69
C LEU A 346 -2.86 -20.26 1.21
N GLN A 347 -3.94 -20.08 0.48
CA GLN A 347 -4.07 -20.45 -0.91
C GLN A 347 -4.33 -19.23 -1.80
N ARG A 348 -3.70 -19.21 -2.97
CA ARG A 348 -3.95 -18.21 -4.01
C ARG A 348 -4.89 -18.78 -5.07
N HIS A 349 -5.88 -17.98 -5.46
CA HIS A 349 -6.85 -18.31 -6.50
C HIS A 349 -6.92 -17.17 -7.52
N TRP A 350 -7.16 -17.49 -8.79
CA TRP A 350 -7.47 -16.50 -9.83
C TRP A 350 -8.97 -16.54 -10.13
N LEU A 351 -9.65 -15.41 -10.00
CA LEU A 351 -11.09 -15.29 -10.26
C LEU A 351 -11.35 -14.32 -11.42
N HIS A 352 -11.93 -14.83 -12.50
CA HIS A 352 -12.35 -14.02 -13.65
C HIS A 352 -13.82 -13.61 -13.53
N SER A 353 -14.13 -12.37 -13.92
CA SER A 353 -15.51 -11.88 -14.03
C SER A 353 -15.78 -11.36 -15.43
N ALA A 354 -16.69 -12.04 -16.14
CA ALA A 354 -17.16 -11.57 -17.44
C ALA A 354 -17.89 -10.22 -17.32
N ALA A 355 -18.63 -10.00 -16.23
CA ALA A 355 -19.35 -8.74 -15.99
C ALA A 355 -18.42 -7.54 -15.79
N LEU A 356 -17.23 -7.75 -15.21
CA LEU A 356 -16.21 -6.70 -15.05
C LEU A 356 -15.23 -6.64 -16.22
N GLY A 357 -15.23 -7.62 -17.12
CA GLY A 357 -14.28 -7.73 -18.23
C GLY A 357 -12.82 -7.93 -17.78
N ASN A 358 -12.59 -8.35 -16.52
CA ASN A 358 -11.26 -8.52 -15.95
C ASN A 358 -11.19 -9.71 -14.99
N GLY A 359 -10.02 -9.98 -14.43
CA GLY A 359 -9.81 -10.99 -13.39
C GLY A 359 -8.82 -10.49 -12.35
N ARG A 360 -8.77 -11.16 -11.20
CA ARG A 360 -7.92 -10.79 -10.08
C ARG A 360 -7.54 -11.99 -9.22
N ASP A 361 -6.46 -11.81 -8.47
CA ASP A 361 -6.10 -12.73 -7.40
C ASP A 361 -7.04 -12.59 -6.20
N VAL A 362 -7.41 -13.73 -5.62
CA VAL A 362 -8.10 -13.85 -4.34
C VAL A 362 -7.28 -14.81 -3.49
N TRP A 363 -6.83 -14.35 -2.33
CA TRP A 363 -6.12 -15.20 -1.37
C TRP A 363 -7.08 -15.64 -0.29
N ILE A 364 -7.07 -16.93 0.03
CA ILE A 364 -7.87 -17.52 1.09
C ILE A 364 -6.94 -18.07 2.14
N TYR A 365 -7.01 -17.48 3.33
CA TYR A 365 -6.38 -17.99 4.53
C TYR A 365 -7.39 -18.71 5.41
N ARG A 366 -7.12 -19.96 5.74
CA ARG A 366 -7.87 -20.74 6.74
C ARG A 366 -6.96 -20.94 7.95
N PRO A 367 -7.33 -20.41 9.12
CA PRO A 367 -6.49 -20.50 10.31
C PRO A 367 -6.37 -21.94 10.83
N ALA A 368 -5.40 -22.18 11.68
CA ALA A 368 -5.28 -23.42 12.44
C ALA A 368 -6.58 -23.69 13.21
N GLY A 369 -7.06 -24.94 13.18
CA GLY A 369 -8.34 -25.29 13.81
C GLY A 369 -9.59 -25.03 12.96
N TRP A 370 -9.48 -24.45 11.75
CA TRP A 370 -10.63 -24.11 10.91
C TRP A 370 -11.53 -25.32 10.60
N ALA A 371 -10.92 -26.45 10.22
CA ALA A 371 -11.66 -27.67 9.87
C ALA A 371 -12.42 -28.25 11.07
N GLN A 372 -11.92 -28.04 12.28
CA GLN A 372 -12.48 -28.52 13.55
C GLN A 372 -13.59 -27.62 14.07
N ALA A 373 -13.58 -26.33 13.73
CA ALA A 373 -14.64 -25.40 14.12
C ALA A 373 -15.95 -25.74 13.43
N THR A 374 -17.07 -25.72 14.16
CA THR A 374 -18.40 -25.91 13.56
C THR A 374 -18.77 -24.69 12.70
N PRO A 375 -19.69 -24.82 11.72
CA PRO A 375 -20.13 -23.69 10.90
C PRO A 375 -20.59 -22.48 11.73
N GLU A 376 -21.27 -22.72 12.85
CA GLU A 376 -21.80 -21.71 13.76
C GLU A 376 -20.71 -21.02 14.60
N GLN A 377 -19.48 -21.53 14.57
CA GLN A 377 -18.28 -20.97 15.20
C GLN A 377 -17.33 -20.28 14.20
N ARG A 378 -17.54 -20.42 12.90
CA ARG A 378 -16.71 -19.80 11.85
C ARG A 378 -17.11 -18.37 11.49
N ALA A 379 -16.15 -17.47 11.39
CA ALA A 379 -16.31 -16.12 10.88
C ALA A 379 -15.49 -15.93 9.60
N LEU A 380 -15.79 -14.86 8.86
CA LEU A 380 -15.13 -14.53 7.60
C LEU A 380 -14.75 -13.06 7.58
N LEU A 381 -13.50 -12.77 7.23
CA LEU A 381 -13.01 -11.43 6.91
C LEU A 381 -12.75 -11.35 5.40
N VAL A 382 -13.51 -10.53 4.69
CA VAL A 382 -13.24 -10.17 3.29
C VAL A 382 -12.58 -8.79 3.28
N LEU A 383 -11.36 -8.70 2.76
CA LEU A 383 -10.50 -7.54 2.88
C LEU A 383 -9.94 -7.13 1.52
N PHE A 384 -10.18 -5.87 1.14
CA PHE A 384 -9.63 -5.29 -0.08
C PHE A 384 -8.12 -5.04 0.03
N ASP A 385 -7.48 -4.68 -1.08
CA ASP A 385 -6.06 -4.33 -1.14
C ASP A 385 -5.13 -5.46 -0.66
N ALA A 386 -5.33 -6.68 -1.20
CA ALA A 386 -4.53 -7.86 -0.84
C ALA A 386 -3.01 -7.62 -0.84
N HIS A 387 -2.51 -6.79 -1.76
CA HIS A 387 -1.09 -6.43 -1.85
C HIS A 387 -0.53 -5.82 -0.56
N ALA A 388 -1.32 -5.02 0.14
CA ALA A 388 -0.94 -4.41 1.41
C ALA A 388 -1.24 -5.36 2.58
N TYR A 389 -2.45 -5.91 2.64
CA TYR A 389 -2.95 -6.68 3.79
C TYR A 389 -2.51 -8.14 3.85
N LEU A 390 -1.82 -8.63 2.83
CA LEU A 390 -1.15 -9.94 2.90
C LEU A 390 0.19 -9.86 3.63
N ARG A 391 0.91 -8.73 3.53
CA ARG A 391 2.31 -8.68 3.96
C ARG A 391 2.78 -7.37 4.60
N GLN A 392 2.36 -6.19 4.11
CA GLN A 392 2.70 -4.93 4.79
C GLN A 392 1.99 -4.90 6.13
N VAL A 393 0.68 -5.16 6.11
CA VAL A 393 -0.11 -5.53 7.28
C VAL A 393 -0.24 -7.05 7.27
N PRO A 394 0.37 -7.79 8.20
CA PRO A 394 0.37 -9.26 8.19
C PRO A 394 -0.97 -9.81 8.72
N THR A 395 -2.06 -9.60 7.98
CA THR A 395 -3.43 -9.88 8.44
C THR A 395 -3.66 -11.35 8.81
N PRO A 396 -3.18 -12.35 8.05
CA PRO A 396 -3.25 -13.75 8.47
C PRO A 396 -2.60 -14.00 9.84
N GLN A 397 -1.42 -13.43 10.08
CA GLN A 397 -0.68 -13.58 11.34
C GLN A 397 -1.39 -12.85 12.50
N ILE A 398 -1.92 -11.66 12.25
CA ILE A 398 -2.73 -10.92 13.23
C ILE A 398 -3.92 -11.78 13.65
N THR A 399 -4.64 -12.33 12.67
CA THR A 399 -5.83 -13.17 12.89
C THR A 399 -5.49 -14.41 13.72
N GLU A 400 -4.43 -15.15 13.36
CA GLU A 400 -3.95 -16.31 14.14
C GLU A 400 -3.67 -15.98 15.61
N ARG A 401 -2.91 -14.91 15.87
CA ARG A 401 -2.56 -14.54 17.24
C ARG A 401 -3.78 -14.14 18.05
N MET A 402 -4.72 -13.42 17.44
CA MET A 402 -5.97 -13.05 18.10
C MET A 402 -6.83 -14.26 18.42
N GLN A 403 -6.91 -15.23 17.51
CA GLN A 403 -7.65 -16.48 17.72
C GLN A 403 -7.02 -17.34 18.81
N ALA A 404 -5.68 -17.47 18.82
CA ALA A 404 -4.95 -18.19 19.85
C ALA A 404 -5.17 -17.60 21.26
N GLN A 405 -5.46 -16.29 21.34
CA GLN A 405 -5.79 -15.60 22.59
C GLN A 405 -7.30 -15.57 22.89
N GLY A 406 -8.14 -16.21 22.07
CA GLY A 406 -9.59 -16.22 22.25
C GLY A 406 -10.27 -14.86 22.02
N LEU A 407 -9.58 -13.90 21.39
CA LEU A 407 -10.11 -12.55 21.17
C LEU A 407 -11.14 -12.50 20.05
N ILE A 408 -11.01 -13.38 19.06
CA ILE A 408 -11.96 -13.55 17.94
C ILE A 408 -12.22 -15.03 17.69
N PRO A 409 -13.39 -15.40 17.14
CA PRO A 409 -13.68 -16.79 16.77
C PRO A 409 -12.76 -17.29 15.64
N PRO A 410 -12.77 -18.60 15.33
CA PRO A 410 -12.22 -19.15 14.10
C PRO A 410 -12.58 -18.30 12.86
N THR A 411 -11.62 -17.52 12.32
CA THR A 411 -11.90 -16.52 11.27
C THR A 411 -11.03 -16.76 10.04
N ALA A 412 -11.65 -17.14 8.92
CA ALA A 412 -10.96 -17.20 7.64
C ALA A 412 -10.74 -15.78 7.08
N VAL A 413 -9.62 -15.55 6.41
CA VAL A 413 -9.30 -14.26 5.79
C VAL A 413 -9.28 -14.41 4.28
N VAL A 414 -10.10 -13.64 3.59
CA VAL A 414 -10.15 -13.54 2.13
C VAL A 414 -9.61 -12.17 1.72
N LEU A 415 -8.45 -12.16 1.07
CA LEU A 415 -7.82 -10.94 0.58
C LEU A 415 -8.09 -10.81 -0.91
N VAL A 416 -8.82 -9.77 -1.29
CA VAL A 416 -9.19 -9.49 -2.68
C VAL A 416 -8.17 -8.51 -3.27
N ALA A 417 -7.46 -8.94 -4.32
CA ALA A 417 -6.53 -8.08 -5.02
C ALA A 417 -7.26 -7.09 -5.93
N ASN A 418 -6.63 -5.95 -6.17
CA ASN A 418 -7.04 -5.04 -7.23
C ASN A 418 -6.62 -5.65 -8.57
N ALA A 419 -7.44 -5.52 -9.61
CA ALA A 419 -7.07 -5.96 -10.95
C ALA A 419 -5.93 -5.10 -11.55
N SER A 420 -5.89 -3.81 -11.20
CA SER A 420 -4.76 -2.89 -11.42
C SER A 420 -4.89 -1.67 -10.50
N SER A 421 -3.87 -0.81 -10.47
CA SER A 421 -3.93 0.49 -9.78
C SER A 421 -5.04 1.42 -10.34
N GLU A 422 -5.29 1.42 -11.64
CA GLU A 422 -6.37 2.19 -12.27
C GLU A 422 -7.74 1.64 -11.88
N LEU A 423 -7.92 0.32 -11.99
CA LEU A 423 -9.19 -0.33 -11.69
C LEU A 423 -9.55 -0.19 -10.22
N ARG A 424 -8.56 -0.16 -9.30
CA ARG A 424 -8.81 0.21 -7.90
C ARG A 424 -9.55 1.56 -7.76
N ASN A 425 -9.21 2.55 -8.59
CA ASN A 425 -9.79 3.90 -8.54
C ASN A 425 -11.18 3.99 -9.20
N THR A 426 -11.63 2.97 -9.90
CA THR A 426 -12.94 2.93 -10.56
C THR A 426 -13.87 1.85 -9.98
N GLU A 427 -13.32 0.80 -9.38
CA GLU A 427 -14.05 -0.31 -8.78
C GLU A 427 -14.35 -0.10 -7.29
N LEU A 428 -13.42 0.45 -6.51
CA LEU A 428 -13.62 0.64 -5.06
C LEU A 428 -14.51 1.86 -4.71
N PRO A 429 -14.33 3.05 -5.30
CA PRO A 429 -15.34 4.10 -5.15
C PRO A 429 -16.68 3.56 -5.64
N PRO A 430 -17.79 3.78 -4.91
CA PRO A 430 -19.05 3.07 -5.07
C PRO A 430 -19.42 2.78 -6.53
N ASN A 431 -19.24 1.51 -6.90
CA ASN A 431 -19.46 0.99 -8.24
C ASN A 431 -20.44 -0.20 -8.16
N PRO A 432 -21.66 -0.07 -8.72
CA PRO A 432 -22.66 -1.14 -8.71
C PRO A 432 -22.16 -2.47 -9.29
N ALA A 433 -21.40 -2.45 -10.39
CA ALA A 433 -20.95 -3.67 -11.05
C ALA A 433 -19.92 -4.42 -10.20
N PHE A 434 -18.99 -3.70 -9.58
CA PHE A 434 -18.04 -4.30 -8.65
C PHE A 434 -18.74 -4.81 -7.39
N ALA A 435 -19.76 -4.10 -6.90
CA ALA A 435 -20.53 -4.55 -5.75
C ALA A 435 -21.34 -5.83 -6.04
N ASP A 436 -21.94 -5.93 -7.23
CA ASP A 436 -22.62 -7.14 -7.70
C ASP A 436 -21.62 -8.29 -7.87
N PHE A 437 -20.41 -8.04 -8.39
CA PHE A 437 -19.34 -9.04 -8.40
C PHE A 437 -19.06 -9.55 -6.99
N MET A 438 -18.89 -8.66 -6.02
CA MET A 438 -18.59 -9.04 -4.63
C MET A 438 -19.73 -9.88 -4.03
N GLY A 439 -20.98 -9.43 -4.13
CA GLY A 439 -22.13 -10.09 -3.48
C GLY A 439 -22.69 -11.31 -4.22
N LEU A 440 -22.67 -11.29 -5.56
CA LEU A 440 -23.36 -12.27 -6.42
C LEU A 440 -22.41 -13.23 -7.15
N GLN A 441 -21.10 -12.95 -7.19
CA GLN A 441 -20.11 -13.85 -7.78
C GLN A 441 -19.08 -14.33 -6.76
N LEU A 442 -18.37 -13.43 -6.08
CA LEU A 442 -17.31 -13.80 -5.13
C LEU A 442 -17.88 -14.58 -3.95
N MET A 443 -18.91 -14.07 -3.27
CA MET A 443 -19.46 -14.72 -2.08
C MET A 443 -20.04 -16.13 -2.37
N PRO A 444 -20.81 -16.36 -3.45
CA PRO A 444 -21.18 -17.71 -3.86
C PRO A 444 -19.99 -18.61 -4.18
N TRP A 445 -18.97 -18.10 -4.88
CA TRP A 445 -17.76 -18.86 -5.15
C TRP A 445 -17.01 -19.23 -3.85
N LEU A 446 -16.94 -18.33 -2.86
CA LEU A 446 -16.35 -18.64 -1.55
C LEU A 446 -17.13 -19.73 -0.80
N ALA A 447 -18.46 -19.77 -0.94
CA ALA A 447 -19.26 -20.86 -0.37
C ALA A 447 -18.88 -22.22 -0.96
N GLU A 448 -18.64 -22.30 -2.27
CA GLU A 448 -18.10 -23.51 -2.94
C GLU A 448 -16.70 -23.88 -2.41
N GLN A 449 -15.91 -22.90 -1.97
CA GLN A 449 -14.62 -23.12 -1.29
C GLN A 449 -14.76 -23.51 0.20
N GLY A 450 -15.98 -23.78 0.68
CA GLY A 450 -16.25 -24.15 2.08
C GLY A 450 -16.26 -22.97 3.06
N LEU A 451 -16.47 -21.75 2.57
CA LEU A 451 -16.53 -20.51 3.34
C LEU A 451 -17.96 -19.91 3.34
N ASP A 452 -18.97 -20.75 3.45
CA ASP A 452 -20.37 -20.32 3.60
C ASP A 452 -20.61 -19.82 5.04
N VAL A 453 -20.36 -18.53 5.27
CA VAL A 453 -20.49 -17.87 6.57
C VAL A 453 -21.63 -16.83 6.51
N PRO A 454 -22.58 -16.86 7.46
CA PRO A 454 -23.71 -15.95 7.45
C PRO A 454 -23.27 -14.49 7.64
N ALA A 455 -24.02 -13.54 7.05
CA ALA A 455 -23.68 -12.12 7.02
C ALA A 455 -23.32 -11.53 8.40
N VAL A 456 -24.03 -11.93 9.45
CA VAL A 456 -23.80 -11.47 10.83
C VAL A 456 -22.41 -11.83 11.37
N ARG A 457 -21.68 -12.75 10.73
CA ARG A 457 -20.31 -13.17 11.06
C ARG A 457 -19.32 -12.94 9.91
N THR A 458 -19.76 -12.24 8.87
CA THR A 458 -18.92 -11.82 7.74
C THR A 458 -18.61 -10.33 7.86
N VAL A 459 -17.32 -10.02 7.93
CA VAL A 459 -16.76 -8.66 7.96
C VAL A 459 -16.26 -8.32 6.57
N ILE A 460 -16.75 -7.23 5.98
CA ILE A 460 -16.15 -6.60 4.81
C ILE A 460 -15.30 -5.41 5.29
N ALA A 461 -14.05 -5.36 4.83
CA ALA A 461 -13.07 -4.44 5.38
C ALA A 461 -12.17 -3.82 4.30
N GLY A 462 -11.63 -2.65 4.61
CA GLY A 462 -10.63 -2.01 3.77
C GLY A 462 -10.22 -0.64 4.30
N SER A 463 -9.17 -0.09 3.70
CA SER A 463 -8.69 1.26 3.99
C SER A 463 -8.94 2.24 2.86
N SER A 464 -9.13 3.53 3.15
CA SER A 464 -9.34 4.56 2.13
C SER A 464 -10.58 4.25 1.27
N TYR A 465 -10.44 4.19 -0.06
CA TYR A 465 -11.49 3.67 -0.95
C TYR A 465 -11.96 2.26 -0.59
N GLY A 466 -11.12 1.41 0.00
CA GLY A 466 -11.55 0.11 0.52
C GLY A 466 -12.59 0.24 1.64
N GLY A 467 -12.41 1.18 2.59
CA GLY A 467 -13.38 1.40 3.68
C GLY A 467 -14.68 2.02 3.18
N LEU A 468 -14.58 2.94 2.21
CA LEU A 468 -15.74 3.46 1.47
C LEU A 468 -16.49 2.33 0.73
N ALA A 469 -15.76 1.48 0.00
CA ALA A 469 -16.29 0.33 -0.72
C ALA A 469 -16.99 -0.64 0.25
N SER A 470 -16.37 -0.99 1.38
CA SER A 470 -16.96 -1.87 2.40
C SER A 470 -18.32 -1.38 2.87
N SER A 471 -18.45 -0.06 3.10
CA SER A 471 -19.71 0.56 3.48
C SER A 471 -20.76 0.49 2.37
N TYR A 472 -20.34 0.63 1.11
CA TYR A 472 -21.22 0.47 -0.05
C TYR A 472 -21.65 -0.99 -0.29
N MET A 473 -20.74 -1.95 -0.11
CA MET A 473 -21.03 -3.38 -0.24
C MET A 473 -22.10 -3.81 0.75
N ALA A 474 -21.99 -3.39 2.02
CA ALA A 474 -23.00 -3.70 3.03
C ALA A 474 -24.33 -2.95 2.81
N LEU A 475 -24.30 -1.78 2.16
CA LEU A 475 -25.52 -1.08 1.76
C LEU A 475 -26.28 -1.85 0.68
N ARG A 476 -25.56 -2.36 -0.33
CA ARG A 476 -26.14 -3.05 -1.49
C ARG A 476 -26.46 -4.52 -1.24
N HIS A 477 -25.57 -5.23 -0.53
CA HIS A 477 -25.65 -6.66 -0.25
C HIS A 477 -25.58 -6.97 1.27
N PRO A 478 -26.51 -6.44 2.09
CA PRO A 478 -26.53 -6.71 3.53
C PRO A 478 -26.72 -8.20 3.86
N GLU A 479 -27.30 -8.98 2.95
CA GLU A 479 -27.45 -10.44 3.05
C GLU A 479 -26.12 -11.20 2.98
N ARG A 480 -25.03 -10.53 2.55
CA ARG A 480 -23.68 -11.09 2.51
C ARG A 480 -22.76 -10.47 3.56
N PHE A 481 -22.91 -9.17 3.81
CA PHE A 481 -21.98 -8.38 4.63
C PHE A 481 -22.71 -7.69 5.80
N GLY A 482 -22.75 -8.35 6.96
CA GLY A 482 -23.40 -7.82 8.16
C GLY A 482 -22.48 -6.99 9.06
N ASN A 483 -21.18 -6.91 8.75
CA ASN A 483 -20.22 -6.13 9.52
C ASN A 483 -19.28 -5.34 8.59
N VAL A 484 -19.12 -4.05 8.85
CA VAL A 484 -18.23 -3.14 8.11
C VAL A 484 -17.09 -2.71 9.02
N LEU A 485 -15.86 -2.93 8.56
CA LEU A 485 -14.64 -2.42 9.21
C LEU A 485 -13.97 -1.43 8.25
N SER A 486 -14.14 -0.13 8.53
CA SER A 486 -13.62 0.95 7.69
C SER A 486 -12.44 1.64 8.34
N LEU A 487 -11.29 1.60 7.67
CA LEU A 487 -10.03 2.20 8.13
C LEU A 487 -9.75 3.46 7.31
N SER A 488 -9.95 4.64 7.89
CA SER A 488 -9.81 5.91 7.20
C SER A 488 -10.62 5.96 5.89
N GLY A 489 -11.90 5.60 5.95
CA GLY A 489 -12.77 5.52 4.78
C GLY A 489 -12.85 6.86 4.02
N SER A 490 -12.71 6.83 2.70
CA SER A 490 -12.74 8.03 1.84
C SER A 490 -14.15 8.61 1.66
N TYR A 491 -14.84 8.89 2.76
CA TYR A 491 -16.24 9.29 2.76
C TYR A 491 -16.47 10.66 2.14
N TRP A 492 -15.47 11.52 2.03
CA TRP A 492 -15.53 12.76 1.22
C TRP A 492 -15.97 12.53 -0.23
N TRP A 493 -15.80 11.33 -0.77
CA TRP A 493 -16.16 10.99 -2.13
C TRP A 493 -17.66 11.13 -2.42
N ALA A 494 -17.98 11.47 -3.66
CA ALA A 494 -19.32 11.44 -4.22
C ALA A 494 -19.28 11.25 -5.73
N PRO A 495 -20.37 10.74 -6.36
CA PRO A 495 -20.56 10.86 -7.80
C PRO A 495 -20.47 12.32 -8.25
N GLN A 496 -20.10 12.55 -9.50
CA GLN A 496 -19.91 13.91 -10.04
C GLN A 496 -21.16 14.80 -9.92
N ALA A 497 -22.34 14.20 -10.03
CA ALA A 497 -23.63 14.90 -9.96
C ALA A 497 -24.15 15.11 -8.52
N GLU A 498 -23.38 14.69 -7.51
CA GLU A 498 -23.77 14.77 -6.11
C GLU A 498 -22.81 15.63 -5.29
N ALA A 499 -23.32 16.18 -4.18
CA ALA A 499 -22.48 16.85 -3.20
C ALA A 499 -21.48 15.86 -2.56
N PRO A 500 -20.30 16.32 -2.11
CA PRO A 500 -19.37 15.49 -1.32
C PRO A 500 -20.06 14.74 -0.17
N ASN A 501 -19.46 13.65 0.30
CA ASN A 501 -20.05 12.81 1.34
C ASN A 501 -21.37 12.13 0.97
N ALA A 502 -21.42 11.54 -0.23
CA ALA A 502 -22.60 10.81 -0.70
C ALA A 502 -22.95 9.60 0.17
N MET A 503 -21.94 8.91 0.71
CA MET A 503 -22.15 7.70 1.52
C MET A 503 -23.03 7.96 2.74
N ALA A 504 -22.79 9.05 3.47
CA ALA A 504 -23.61 9.43 4.62
C ALA A 504 -25.08 9.63 4.21
N ARG A 505 -25.34 10.35 3.11
CA ARG A 505 -26.71 10.56 2.62
C ARG A 505 -27.39 9.27 2.17
N TRP A 506 -26.67 8.38 1.50
CA TRP A 506 -27.22 7.11 1.05
C TRP A 506 -27.63 6.21 2.23
N TRP A 507 -26.82 6.15 3.30
CA TRP A 507 -27.18 5.44 4.53
C TRP A 507 -28.32 6.11 5.29
N ALA A 508 -28.43 7.44 5.25
CA ALA A 508 -29.56 8.16 5.85
C ALA A 508 -30.89 7.87 5.13
N ALA A 509 -30.85 7.70 3.81
CA ALA A 509 -32.04 7.47 2.99
C ALA A 509 -32.47 6.00 2.88
N ALA A 510 -31.56 5.06 3.13
CA ALA A 510 -31.84 3.65 2.98
C ALA A 510 -32.70 3.10 4.14
N PRO A 511 -33.60 2.14 3.89
CA PRO A 511 -34.23 1.36 4.95
C PRO A 511 -33.18 0.71 5.84
N ARG A 512 -33.49 0.60 7.14
CA ARG A 512 -32.57 0.01 8.11
C ARG A 512 -32.20 -1.44 7.73
N LYS A 513 -30.91 -1.75 7.84
CA LYS A 513 -30.31 -3.07 7.58
C LYS A 513 -29.74 -3.66 8.88
N ASP A 514 -29.53 -4.98 8.93
CA ASP A 514 -28.82 -5.62 10.05
C ASP A 514 -27.30 -5.58 9.81
N VAL A 515 -26.72 -4.39 9.99
CA VAL A 515 -25.28 -4.14 9.77
C VAL A 515 -24.67 -3.47 11.00
N ARG A 516 -23.44 -3.88 11.34
CA ARG A 516 -22.63 -3.27 12.42
C ARG A 516 -21.40 -2.58 11.82
N PHE A 517 -20.96 -1.50 12.45
CA PHE A 517 -19.86 -0.68 11.95
C PHE A 517 -18.75 -0.54 12.98
N TYR A 518 -17.52 -0.68 12.48
CA TYR A 518 -16.32 -0.14 13.09
C TYR A 518 -15.73 0.90 12.15
N LEU A 519 -15.65 2.15 12.60
CA LEU A 519 -15.12 3.28 11.84
C LEU A 519 -13.88 3.84 12.54
N ASP A 520 -12.76 3.88 11.84
CA ASP A 520 -11.50 4.42 12.34
C ASP A 520 -11.01 5.56 11.46
N ALA A 521 -10.46 6.63 12.07
CA ALA A 521 -9.85 7.74 11.34
C ALA A 521 -8.68 8.34 12.14
N GLY A 522 -7.71 8.90 11.43
CA GLY A 522 -6.56 9.61 12.01
C GLY A 522 -6.83 11.10 12.20
N LEU A 523 -6.27 11.67 13.28
CA LEU A 523 -6.34 13.11 13.57
C LEU A 523 -5.69 13.99 12.50
N TYR A 524 -4.70 13.47 11.76
CA TYR A 524 -4.00 14.19 10.68
C TYR A 524 -4.68 14.05 9.30
N GLU A 525 -5.90 13.51 9.27
CA GLU A 525 -6.72 13.36 8.07
C GLU A 525 -7.83 14.42 7.97
N SER A 526 -7.61 15.57 8.62
CA SER A 526 -8.55 16.68 8.70
C SER A 526 -8.72 17.45 7.39
N ALA A 527 -9.68 18.37 7.39
CA ALA A 527 -10.02 19.23 6.28
C ALA A 527 -8.83 19.94 5.62
N ARG A 528 -8.89 20.09 4.28
CA ARG A 528 -7.87 20.77 3.46
C ARG A 528 -8.53 21.65 2.41
N GLY A 529 -7.98 22.86 2.20
CA GLY A 529 -8.44 23.75 1.12
C GLY A 529 -9.93 24.11 1.18
N GLY A 530 -10.52 24.14 2.37
CA GLY A 530 -11.95 24.39 2.57
C GLY A 530 -12.87 23.18 2.34
N GLN A 531 -12.32 21.98 2.12
CA GLN A 531 -13.09 20.74 1.99
C GLN A 531 -12.87 19.81 3.19
N ALA A 532 -13.95 19.17 3.64
CA ALA A 532 -13.91 18.18 4.72
C ALA A 532 -12.98 17.00 4.36
N GLY A 533 -12.16 16.58 5.32
CA GLY A 533 -11.24 15.46 5.18
C GLY A 533 -11.90 14.12 5.54
N ILE A 534 -11.08 13.08 5.63
CA ILE A 534 -11.52 11.74 6.03
C ILE A 534 -12.02 11.77 7.48
N LEU A 535 -11.36 12.52 8.36
CA LEU A 535 -11.75 12.61 9.77
C LEU A 535 -13.19 13.14 9.93
N GLU A 536 -13.48 14.29 9.32
CA GLU A 536 -14.79 14.93 9.44
C GLU A 536 -15.89 14.12 8.76
N THR A 537 -15.61 13.56 7.57
CA THR A 537 -16.61 12.76 6.86
C THR A 537 -16.85 11.39 7.49
N SER A 538 -15.86 10.82 8.17
CA SER A 538 -16.04 9.61 9.00
C SER A 538 -16.89 9.88 10.24
N ARG A 539 -16.67 11.03 10.92
CA ARG A 539 -17.52 11.51 12.03
C ARG A 539 -18.98 11.64 11.59
N GLU A 540 -19.21 12.35 10.50
CA GLU A 540 -20.56 12.58 9.95
C GLU A 540 -21.27 11.26 9.61
N LEU A 541 -20.60 10.31 8.93
CA LEU A 541 -21.18 9.00 8.67
C LEU A 541 -21.53 8.26 9.97
N GLY A 542 -20.63 8.30 10.96
CA GLY A 542 -20.87 7.69 12.27
C GLY A 542 -22.12 8.26 12.94
N ASP A 543 -22.31 9.57 12.90
CA ASP A 543 -23.47 10.25 13.48
C ASP A 543 -24.77 9.90 12.74
N VAL A 544 -24.75 9.89 11.41
CA VAL A 544 -25.89 9.43 10.60
C VAL A 544 -26.27 8.00 10.94
N LEU A 545 -25.30 7.09 11.00
CA LEU A 545 -25.55 5.69 11.31
C LEU A 545 -26.14 5.51 12.73
N ARG A 546 -25.62 6.24 13.72
CA ARG A 546 -26.18 6.21 15.08
C ARG A 546 -27.61 6.76 15.11
N ALA A 547 -27.89 7.85 14.40
CA ALA A 547 -29.24 8.41 14.30
C ALA A 547 -30.24 7.44 13.65
N GLN A 548 -29.77 6.59 12.72
CA GLN A 548 -30.56 5.51 12.12
C GLN A 548 -30.63 4.22 12.98
N GLY A 549 -30.04 4.24 14.18
CA GLY A 549 -30.09 3.15 15.15
C GLY A 549 -29.12 1.99 14.91
N TYR A 550 -28.10 2.18 14.07
CA TYR A 550 -27.04 1.19 13.85
C TYR A 550 -26.10 1.09 15.05
N ARG A 551 -25.47 -0.08 15.22
CA ARG A 551 -24.38 -0.27 16.18
C ARG A 551 -23.08 0.23 15.54
N VAL A 552 -22.52 1.29 16.09
CA VAL A 552 -21.30 1.95 15.57
C VAL A 552 -20.25 2.04 16.67
N THR A 553 -19.12 1.38 16.47
CA THR A 553 -17.88 1.66 17.20
C THR A 553 -17.06 2.62 16.37
N GLN A 554 -16.74 3.79 16.90
CA GLN A 554 -15.91 4.78 16.21
C GLN A 554 -14.67 5.09 17.05
N ARG A 555 -13.52 5.22 16.38
CA ARG A 555 -12.24 5.52 17.02
C ARG A 555 -11.47 6.55 16.21
N GLU A 556 -10.79 7.43 16.94
CA GLU A 556 -9.87 8.41 16.37
C GLU A 556 -8.49 8.27 16.99
N HIS A 557 -7.44 8.29 16.17
CA HIS A 557 -6.08 8.04 16.65
C HIS A 557 -5.12 9.11 16.19
N SER A 558 -4.07 9.37 16.97
CA SER A 558 -2.98 10.31 16.67
C SER A 558 -2.09 9.81 15.54
N THR A 559 -2.67 9.70 14.35
CA THR A 559 -2.05 9.20 13.12
C THR A 559 -2.65 9.93 11.92
N GLY A 560 -2.23 9.56 10.70
CA GLY A 560 -2.96 9.94 9.50
C GLY A 560 -3.28 8.73 8.62
N HIS A 561 -3.22 8.92 7.31
CA HIS A 561 -3.65 7.94 6.32
C HIS A 561 -2.63 6.81 6.09
N ASP A 562 -2.49 5.95 7.09
CA ASP A 562 -1.28 5.15 7.30
C ASP A 562 -1.55 3.69 7.68
N TYR A 563 -0.93 2.77 6.93
CA TYR A 563 -0.99 1.36 7.25
C TYR A 563 -0.44 1.08 8.68
N VAL A 564 0.50 1.89 9.22
CA VAL A 564 1.23 1.59 10.48
C VAL A 564 0.22 1.58 11.60
N HIS A 565 -0.77 2.44 11.48
CA HIS A 565 -1.90 2.49 12.36
C HIS A 565 -2.92 1.39 12.03
N TRP A 566 -3.30 1.25 10.76
CA TRP A 566 -4.31 0.28 10.33
C TRP A 566 -4.00 -1.16 10.72
N GLN A 567 -2.72 -1.58 10.80
CA GLN A 567 -2.35 -2.92 11.29
C GLN A 567 -2.75 -3.18 12.75
N GLY A 568 -2.84 -2.15 13.58
CA GLY A 568 -3.37 -2.24 14.94
C GLY A 568 -4.90 -2.14 14.94
N SER A 569 -5.41 -1.16 14.20
CA SER A 569 -6.85 -0.85 14.13
C SER A 569 -7.69 -2.02 13.60
N ILE A 570 -7.16 -2.80 12.64
CA ILE A 570 -7.85 -3.99 12.12
C ILE A 570 -8.14 -5.02 13.21
N ALA A 571 -7.20 -5.25 14.13
CA ALA A 571 -7.40 -6.17 15.26
C ALA A 571 -8.53 -5.67 16.17
N CYS A 572 -8.50 -4.40 16.53
CA CYS A 572 -9.53 -3.78 17.37
C CYS A 572 -10.92 -3.81 16.72
N GLY A 573 -10.99 -3.57 15.41
CA GLY A 573 -12.24 -3.66 14.64
C GLY A 573 -12.80 -5.08 14.59
N LEU A 574 -11.94 -6.10 14.41
CA LEU A 574 -12.36 -7.49 14.44
C LEU A 574 -12.90 -7.91 15.80
N VAL A 575 -12.26 -7.51 16.91
CA VAL A 575 -12.81 -7.74 18.27
C VAL A 575 -14.16 -7.05 18.42
N ALA A 576 -14.26 -5.76 18.07
CA ALA A 576 -15.51 -5.00 18.21
C ALA A 576 -16.69 -5.61 17.44
N LEU A 577 -16.44 -6.22 16.26
CA LEU A 577 -17.48 -6.76 15.39
C LEU A 577 -17.81 -8.22 15.69
N LEU A 578 -16.79 -9.06 15.92
CA LEU A 578 -16.93 -10.51 16.06
C LEU A 578 -16.97 -11.00 17.53
N ASN A 579 -16.45 -10.21 18.47
CA ASN A 579 -16.45 -10.53 19.90
C ASN A 579 -16.53 -9.26 20.77
N PRO A 580 -17.63 -8.47 20.66
CA PRO A 580 -17.75 -7.18 21.35
C PRO A 580 -17.61 -7.26 22.88
N ALA A 581 -17.88 -8.43 23.48
CA ALA A 581 -17.72 -8.66 24.91
C ALA A 581 -16.25 -8.62 25.37
N ALA A 582 -15.30 -8.93 24.49
CA ALA A 582 -13.87 -8.86 24.81
C ALA A 582 -13.27 -7.45 24.64
N LEU A 583 -13.98 -6.52 24.00
CA LEU A 583 -13.46 -5.18 23.70
C LEU A 583 -13.08 -4.36 24.95
N PRO A 584 -13.86 -4.34 26.05
CA PRO A 584 -13.49 -3.59 27.25
C PRO A 584 -12.13 -4.02 27.85
N ALA A 585 -11.81 -5.31 27.79
CA ALA A 585 -10.52 -5.83 28.28
C ALA A 585 -9.33 -5.40 27.40
N GLN A 586 -9.59 -4.96 26.16
CA GLN A 586 -8.57 -4.51 25.21
C GLN A 586 -8.49 -2.98 25.11
N GLN A 587 -9.11 -2.25 26.04
CA GLN A 587 -9.19 -0.78 25.96
C GLN A 587 -7.80 -0.13 25.86
N ALA A 588 -6.80 -0.57 26.62
CA ALA A 588 -5.46 0.02 26.55
C ALA A 588 -4.80 -0.07 25.15
N VAL A 589 -5.20 -1.04 24.33
CA VAL A 589 -4.68 -1.26 22.97
C VAL A 589 -5.60 -0.64 21.92
N CYS A 590 -6.91 -0.67 22.16
CA CYS A 590 -7.96 -0.30 21.20
C CYS A 590 -8.62 1.05 21.48
N GLN A 591 -8.11 1.80 22.45
CA GLN A 591 -8.59 3.14 22.77
C GLN A 591 -7.99 4.14 21.80
N GLY A 592 -8.89 4.75 21.04
CA GLY A 592 -8.69 6.05 20.41
C GLY A 592 -9.31 7.15 21.29
N ARG A 593 -9.21 8.40 20.85
CA ARG A 593 -9.92 9.53 21.45
C ARG A 593 -11.42 9.47 21.23
#